data_AF-A0A7V4EHH6-F1
#
_entry.id   AF-A0A7V4EHH6-F1
#
_cell.length_a   1.000
_cell.length_b   1.000
_cell.length_c   1.000
_cell.angle_alpha   90.00
_cell.angle_beta   90.00
_cell.angle_gamma   90.00
#
_symmetry.space_group_name_H-M   'P 1'
#
loop_
_entity.id
_entity.type
_entity.pdbx_description
1 polymer ?
#
loop_
_entity_poly.entity_id
_entity_poly.type
_entity_poly.pdbx_seq_one_letter_code
_entity_poly.pdbx_strand_id
1 'polypeptide(L)'
;MTGKLTVQAHPLALDGPEVLVRVQGGGAAWSLEALARLGVRSLVFLKDGRIALLVREREQVKDVVLGLVAWALKRGLEVEVDPLAREELRWAPRFAPEEA
;
A
#
# COMPACT_ATOMS: atom_id res chain seq x y z
N MET A 1 17.02 -13.50 8.39
CA MET A 1 16.22 -12.38 8.95
C MET A 1 14.99 -12.24 8.08
N THR A 2 13.80 -12.36 8.68
CA THR A 2 12.54 -12.09 7.98
C THR A 2 12.40 -10.57 7.86
N GLY A 3 12.25 -10.05 6.64
CA GLY A 3 12.06 -8.61 6.45
C GLY A 3 10.67 -8.16 6.93
N LYS A 4 10.47 -6.85 7.07
CA LYS A 4 9.21 -6.26 7.53
C LYS A 4 8.76 -5.13 6.62
N LEU A 5 7.48 -5.10 6.25
CA LEU A 5 6.81 -3.99 5.61
C LEU A 5 5.93 -3.27 6.62
N THR A 6 6.09 -1.96 6.74
CA THR A 6 5.14 -1.07 7.42
C THR A 6 4.37 -0.28 6.37
N VAL A 7 3.05 -0.18 6.50
CA VAL A 7 2.15 0.57 5.60
C VAL A 7 1.30 1.54 6.42
N GLN A 8 1.23 2.79 5.97
CA GLN A 8 0.36 3.82 6.52
C GLN A 8 -0.43 4.47 5.38
N ALA A 9 -1.75 4.61 5.55
CA ALA A 9 -2.58 5.26 4.55
C ALA A 9 -2.96 6.68 4.98
N HIS A 10 -2.89 7.63 4.05
CA HIS A 10 -3.33 9.01 4.24
C HIS A 10 -4.25 9.43 3.08
N PRO A 11 -5.49 8.90 3.02
CA PRO A 11 -6.44 9.18 1.94
C PRO A 11 -6.87 10.66 1.84
N LEU A 12 -6.66 11.44 2.90
CA LEU A 12 -7.05 12.85 3.00
C LEU A 12 -5.85 13.78 3.24
N ALA A 13 -4.64 13.37 2.85
CA ALA A 13 -3.47 14.24 2.93
C ALA A 13 -3.65 15.50 2.06
N LEU A 14 -3.04 16.62 2.51
CA LEU A 14 -3.26 17.95 1.94
C LEU A 14 -2.87 18.05 0.45
N ASP A 15 -1.82 17.35 0.04
CA ASP A 15 -1.30 17.33 -1.35
C ASP A 15 -1.92 16.21 -2.21
N GLY A 16 -2.99 15.59 -1.70
CA GLY A 16 -3.68 14.45 -2.28
C GLY A 16 -3.40 13.14 -1.54
N PRO A 17 -4.13 12.07 -1.88
CA PRO A 17 -4.04 10.80 -1.18
C PRO A 17 -2.66 10.14 -1.34
N GLU A 18 -2.14 9.56 -0.26
CA GLU A 18 -0.85 8.87 -0.28
C GLU A 18 -0.84 7.61 0.60
N VAL A 19 0.13 6.73 0.32
CA VAL A 19 0.47 5.57 1.15
C VAL A 19 1.95 5.62 1.49
N LEU A 20 2.28 5.72 2.77
CA LEU A 20 3.67 5.65 3.24
C LEU A 20 4.06 4.21 3.51
N VAL A 21 5.22 3.82 3.01
CA VAL A 21 5.76 2.48 3.20
C VAL A 21 7.18 2.49 3.70
N ARG A 22 7.54 1.50 4.51
CA ARG A 22 8.93 1.23 4.89
C ARG A 22 9.20 -0.27 4.80
N VAL A 23 10.28 -0.66 4.14
CA VAL A 23 10.72 -2.05 4.07
C VAL A 23 12.04 -2.21 4.83
N GLN A 24 12.07 -3.12 5.79
CA GLN A 24 13.27 -3.51 6.53
C GLN A 24 13.74 -4.89 6.08
N GLY A 25 15.06 -5.10 5.97
CA GLY A 25 15.64 -6.41 5.61
C GLY A 25 15.68 -6.72 4.12
N GLY A 26 15.45 -5.74 3.25
CA GLY A 26 15.59 -5.87 1.79
C GLY A 26 15.02 -4.66 1.04
N GLY A 27 15.53 -4.38 -0.16
CA GLY A 27 15.05 -3.29 -1.01
C GLY A 27 13.65 -3.57 -1.55
N ALA A 28 12.84 -2.53 -1.68
CA ALA A 28 11.52 -2.66 -2.25
C ALA A 28 11.56 -2.78 -3.78
N ALA A 29 11.54 -4.01 -4.29
CA ALA A 29 11.46 -4.28 -5.72
C ALA A 29 9.98 -4.33 -6.17
N TRP A 30 9.31 -3.18 -6.19
CA TRP A 30 7.98 -3.04 -6.79
C TRP A 30 8.11 -2.70 -8.28
N SER A 31 7.26 -3.31 -9.11
CA SER A 31 7.12 -2.87 -10.49
C SER A 31 6.42 -1.51 -10.52
N LEU A 32 7.07 -0.49 -11.09
CA LEU A 32 6.48 0.84 -11.26
C LEU A 32 5.20 0.78 -12.09
N GLU A 33 5.16 -0.11 -13.09
CA GLU A 33 3.96 -0.34 -13.90
C GLU A 33 2.81 -0.93 -13.06
N ALA A 34 3.11 -1.90 -12.20
CA ALA A 34 2.10 -2.48 -11.31
C ALA A 34 1.56 -1.43 -10.33
N LEU A 35 2.44 -0.60 -9.75
CA LEU A 35 2.03 0.51 -8.89
C LEU A 35 1.16 1.51 -9.65
N ALA A 36 1.50 1.85 -10.89
CA ALA A 36 0.71 2.74 -11.72
C ALA A 36 -0.69 2.19 -12.02
N ARG A 37 -0.82 0.88 -12.25
CA ARG A 37 -2.13 0.20 -12.43
C ARG A 37 -2.98 0.22 -11.16
N LEU A 38 -2.35 0.23 -9.98
CA LEU A 38 -3.04 0.39 -8.69
C LEU A 38 -3.39 1.85 -8.37
N GLY A 39 -3.07 2.80 -9.25
CA GLY A 39 -3.38 4.22 -9.05
C GLY A 39 -2.25 5.06 -8.45
N VAL A 40 -1.04 4.51 -8.28
CA VAL A 40 0.13 5.32 -7.87
C VAL A 40 0.57 6.21 -9.03
N ARG A 41 0.61 7.53 -8.82
CA ARG A 41 1.08 8.50 -9.82
C ARG A 41 2.57 8.81 -9.70
N SER A 42 3.12 8.74 -8.49
CA SER A 42 4.52 9.09 -8.23
C SER A 42 5.01 8.46 -6.93
N LEU A 43 6.32 8.38 -6.78
CA LEU A 43 7.00 7.92 -5.57
C LEU A 43 7.91 9.03 -5.06
N VAL A 44 7.90 9.26 -3.75
CA VAL A 44 8.79 10.22 -3.09
C VAL A 44 9.58 9.49 -2.02
N PHE A 45 10.92 9.56 -2.10
CA PHE A 45 11.80 8.98 -1.11
C PHE A 45 12.01 9.96 0.04
N LEU A 46 11.60 9.57 1.24
CA LEU A 46 11.71 10.39 2.45
C LEU A 46 13.06 10.14 3.14
N LYS A 47 13.56 11.16 3.84
CA LYS A 47 14.89 11.13 4.49
C LYS A 47 15.02 10.06 5.58
N ASP A 48 13.91 9.58 6.12
CA ASP A 48 13.86 8.55 7.17
C ASP A 48 13.75 7.11 6.62
N GLY A 49 13.92 6.95 5.30
CA GLY A 49 13.86 5.66 4.62
C GLY A 49 12.44 5.17 4.33
N ARG A 50 11.42 6.00 4.56
CA ARG A 50 10.06 5.76 4.03
C ARG A 50 9.98 6.14 2.56
N ILE A 51 9.04 5.53 1.86
CA ILE A 51 8.66 5.89 0.50
C ILE A 51 7.19 6.32 0.56
N ALA A 52 6.88 7.52 0.09
CA ALA A 52 5.51 7.96 -0.10
C ALA A 52 5.07 7.59 -1.52
N LEU A 53 4.01 6.80 -1.63
CA LEU A 53 3.34 6.48 -2.88
C LEU A 53 2.19 7.46 -3.03
N LEU A 54 2.35 8.44 -3.92
CA LEU A 54 1.28 9.39 -4.21
C LEU A 54 0.24 8.68 -5.06
N VAL A 55 -1.02 8.71 -4.62
CA VAL A 55 -2.14 8.03 -5.28
C VAL A 55 -2.93 9.07 -6.07
N ARG A 56 -3.53 8.67 -7.20
CA ARG A 56 -4.31 9.57 -8.06
C ARG A 56 -5.62 9.95 -7.38
N GLU A 57 -6.34 8.96 -6.87
CA GLU A 57 -7.67 9.10 -6.29
C GLU A 57 -7.73 8.43 -4.91
N ARG A 58 -8.63 8.93 -4.07
CA ARG A 58 -8.75 8.47 -2.68
C ARG A 58 -9.15 7.01 -2.62
N GLU A 59 -10.06 6.62 -3.50
CA GLU A 59 -10.67 5.31 -3.60
C GLU A 59 -9.62 4.23 -3.94
N GLN A 60 -8.53 4.63 -4.61
CA GLN A 60 -7.44 3.74 -5.02
C GLN A 60 -6.42 3.49 -3.90
N VAL A 61 -6.45 4.25 -2.80
CA VAL A 61 -5.56 4.03 -1.65
C VAL A 61 -5.67 2.61 -1.14
N LYS A 62 -6.89 2.08 -1.09
CA LYS A 62 -7.16 0.71 -0.73
C LYS A 62 -6.49 -0.30 -1.64
N ASP A 63 -6.57 -0.12 -2.96
CA ASP A 63 -5.98 -1.04 -3.93
C ASP A 63 -4.45 -1.05 -3.80
N VAL A 64 -3.85 0.13 -3.56
CA VAL A 64 -2.43 0.27 -3.26
C VAL A 64 -2.06 -0.48 -1.98
N VAL A 65 -2.79 -0.27 -0.88
CA VAL A 65 -2.55 -0.97 0.40
C VAL A 65 -2.66 -2.50 0.22
N LEU A 66 -3.72 -2.98 -0.42
CA LEU A 66 -3.92 -4.41 -0.71
C LEU A 66 -2.77 -4.98 -1.55
N GLY A 67 -2.36 -4.28 -2.60
CA GLY A 67 -1.27 -4.70 -3.49
C GLY A 67 0.06 -4.83 -2.75
N LEU A 68 0.37 -3.87 -1.86
CA LEU A 68 1.57 -3.88 -1.03
C LEU A 68 1.57 -5.03 -0.02
N VAL A 69 0.46 -5.25 0.67
CA VAL A 69 0.30 -6.34 1.64
C VAL A 69 0.44 -7.69 0.92
N ALA A 70 -0.25 -7.89 -0.21
CA ALA A 70 -0.15 -9.11 -0.99
C ALA A 70 1.29 -9.36 -1.51
N TRP A 71 1.99 -8.31 -1.94
CA TRP A 71 3.39 -8.38 -2.35
C TRP A 71 4.31 -8.82 -1.20
N ALA A 72 4.08 -8.29 0.01
CA ALA A 72 4.87 -8.59 1.19
C ALA A 72 4.66 -10.02 1.69
N LEU A 73 3.40 -10.46 1.77
CA LEU A 73 3.04 -11.82 2.16
C LEU A 73 3.64 -12.86 1.21
N LYS A 74 3.60 -12.60 -0.11
CA LYS A 74 4.24 -13.47 -1.12
C LYS A 74 5.76 -13.61 -0.95
N ARG A 75 6.40 -12.67 -0.28
CA ARG A 75 7.83 -12.65 0.00
C ARG A 75 8.17 -13.13 1.41
N GLY A 76 7.18 -13.57 2.17
CA GLY A 76 7.35 -13.97 3.56
C GLY A 76 7.77 -12.82 4.47
N LEU A 77 7.42 -11.56 4.13
CA LEU A 77 7.68 -10.42 4.99
C LEU A 77 6.59 -10.32 6.07
N GLU A 78 6.99 -9.91 7.26
CA GLU A 78 6.04 -9.44 8.28
C GLU A 78 5.38 -8.14 7.81
N VAL A 79 4.09 -7.97 8.10
CA VAL A 79 3.33 -6.80 7.67
C VAL A 79 2.73 -6.10 8.88
N GLU A 80 3.06 -4.82 9.03
CA GLU A 80 2.40 -3.91 9.97
C GLU A 80 1.61 -2.86 9.19
N VAL A 81 0.33 -2.73 9.51
CA VAL A 81 -0.59 -1.81 8.84
C VAL A 81 -1.19 -0.90 9.89
N ASP A 82 -1.13 0.41 9.67
CA ASP A 82 -1.73 1.38 10.59
C ASP A 82 -3.27 1.26 10.63
N PRO A 83 -3.95 1.81 11.66
CA PRO A 83 -5.39 1.67 11.80
C PRO A 83 -6.18 2.10 10.56
N LEU A 84 -5.79 3.20 9.92
CA LEU A 84 -6.49 3.73 8.76
C LEU A 84 -6.28 2.84 7.52
N ALA A 85 -5.06 2.41 7.23
CA ALA A 85 -4.82 1.42 6.17
C ALA A 85 -5.51 0.08 6.48
N ARG A 86 -5.70 -0.28 7.76
CA ARG A 86 -6.46 -1.47 8.15
C ARG A 86 -7.96 -1.30 7.91
N GLU A 87 -8.51 -0.09 8.06
CA GLU A 87 -9.89 0.21 7.66
C GLU A 87 -10.08 0.05 6.16
N GLU A 88 -9.14 0.54 5.34
CA GLU A 88 -9.15 0.33 3.88
C GLU A 88 -9.17 -1.16 3.52
N LEU A 89 -8.41 -2.00 4.24
CA LEU A 89 -8.44 -3.46 4.06
C LEU A 89 -9.78 -4.10 4.46
N ARG A 90 -10.48 -3.54 5.45
CA ARG A 90 -11.80 -4.02 5.91
C ARG A 90 -12.93 -3.60 4.99
N TRP A 91 -12.79 -2.46 4.31
CA TRP A 91 -13.70 -1.99 3.27
C TRP A 91 -13.52 -2.76 1.94
N ALA A 92 -13.20 -4.04 1.98
CA ALA A 92 -13.49 -4.88 0.83
C ALA A 92 -15.00 -4.79 0.57
N PRO A 93 -15.48 -4.42 -0.64
CA PRO A 93 -16.82 -4.85 -1.00
C PRO A 93 -16.77 -6.36 -0.77
N ARG A 94 -17.68 -6.87 0.07
CA ARG A 94 -17.93 -8.31 0.07
C ARG A 94 -18.16 -8.62 -1.40
N PHE A 95 -17.26 -9.38 -2.00
CA PHE A 95 -17.64 -10.19 -3.15
C PHE A 95 -18.78 -11.04 -2.60
N ALA A 96 -20.01 -10.56 -2.77
CA ALA A 96 -21.15 -11.43 -2.76
C ALA A 96 -20.85 -12.41 -3.89
N PRO A 97 -20.75 -13.71 -3.62
CA PRO A 97 -20.78 -14.65 -4.73
C PRO A 97 -22.06 -14.33 -5.50
N GLU A 98 -21.92 -14.04 -6.79
CA GLU A 98 -23.05 -14.07 -7.71
C GLU A 98 -23.68 -15.45 -7.55
N GLU A 99 -24.85 -15.52 -6.91
CA GLU A 99 -25.67 -16.72 -6.92
C GLU A 99 -26.12 -16.91 -8.37
N ALA A 100 -25.53 -17.92 -9.02
CA ALA A 100 -25.93 -18.43 -10.32
C ALA A 100 -27.19 -19.28 -10.24
#